data_AF-E3GL46-F1
#
_entry.id   AF-E3GL46-F1
#
_cell.length_a   1.000
_cell.length_b   1.000
_cell.length_c   1.000
_cell.angle_alpha   90.00
_cell.angle_beta   90.00
_cell.angle_gamma   90.00
#
_symmetry.space_group_name_H-M   'P 1'
#
loop_
_entity.id
_entity.type
_entity.pdbx_description
1 polymer ?
#
loop_
_entity_poly.entity_id
_entity_poly.type
_entity_poly.pdbx_seq_one_letter_code
_entity_poly.pdbx_strand_id
1 'polypeptide(L)'
;MKQIEPVNTLKVKNLDPAEYTKTLLYEGVRIGMINKNNLETFQKHLSALLTRQISHYTKGGSSVKTEIAGVLTDGIFYCIDTILSQYENPEDAIDKLQTSTLPSLFTEGLTQIKQEINQTKLLYTRLKGNRLKVDVYAYNTTIDDMPLFFKEYNPEFKATETPGMLEYLPCYYQKNLSGIHYMKDIINNLYLENHFCNQFDQDEIFTLLNRFAANVGYPSRDLTENIFGLVLNNAVARKLLNDDNASILLTEQEALSLAEQFEGQPRKKCKEAVSQAISAIIVEKGLRWPSLKTYLSKCQDKTVAGLYRSVKQETICSFLSVR
;
A
#
# COMPACT_ATOMS: atom_id res chain seq x y z
N MET A 1 13.80 26.06 -24.91
CA MET A 1 14.97 25.16 -24.97
C MET A 1 14.84 24.14 -23.86
N LYS A 2 14.70 22.84 -24.17
CA LYS A 2 14.89 21.78 -23.16
C LYS A 2 16.36 21.80 -22.79
N GLN A 3 16.69 22.10 -21.53
CA GLN A 3 18.04 21.88 -21.03
C GLN A 3 18.38 20.41 -21.23
N ILE A 4 19.42 20.15 -21.99
CA ILE A 4 19.97 18.81 -22.18
C ILE A 4 20.76 18.53 -20.89
N GLU A 5 20.24 17.65 -20.03
CA GLU A 5 20.98 17.17 -18.86
C GLU A 5 22.36 16.63 -19.30
N PRO A 6 23.46 16.97 -18.60
CA PRO A 6 24.77 16.42 -18.92
C PRO A 6 24.74 14.88 -18.91
N VAL A 7 25.49 14.25 -19.81
CA VAL A 7 25.56 12.78 -19.95
C VAL A 7 25.98 12.08 -18.64
N ASN A 8 26.62 12.81 -17.72
CA ASN A 8 27.24 12.32 -16.48
C ASN A 8 26.47 12.63 -15.18
N THR A 9 25.21 13.09 -15.23
CA THR A 9 24.41 13.26 -14.00
C THR A 9 23.62 12.00 -13.66
N LEU A 10 23.50 11.70 -12.37
CA LEU A 10 22.66 10.62 -11.86
C LEU A 10 21.19 10.90 -12.17
N LYS A 11 20.48 9.91 -12.73
CA LYS A 11 19.07 10.05 -13.10
C LYS A 11 18.19 9.29 -12.12
N VAL A 12 17.49 10.01 -11.23
CA VAL A 12 16.58 9.43 -10.23
C VAL A 12 15.53 8.50 -10.87
N LYS A 13 15.05 8.82 -12.07
CA LYS A 13 14.09 7.98 -12.82
C LYS A 13 14.63 6.58 -13.20
N ASN A 14 15.93 6.37 -13.14
CA ASN A 14 16.57 5.07 -13.40
C ASN A 14 16.68 4.21 -12.12
N LEU A 15 16.37 4.78 -10.95
CA LEU A 15 16.39 4.05 -9.68
C LEU A 15 15.03 3.38 -9.48
N ASP A 16 15.05 2.09 -9.23
CA ASP A 16 13.86 1.33 -8.87
C ASP A 16 13.77 1.24 -7.33
N PRO A 17 12.74 1.80 -6.69
CA PRO A 17 12.55 1.67 -5.25
C PRO A 17 12.46 0.23 -4.73
N ALA A 18 12.06 -0.74 -5.57
CA ALA A 18 11.98 -2.15 -5.20
C ALA A 18 13.35 -2.88 -5.29
N GLU A 19 14.30 -2.31 -6.02
CA GLU A 19 15.66 -2.84 -6.20
C GLU A 19 16.70 -1.71 -6.09
N TYR A 20 16.58 -0.89 -5.04
CA TYR A 20 17.22 0.43 -4.99
C TYR A 20 18.75 0.33 -5.06
N THR A 21 19.37 -0.50 -4.23
CA THR A 21 20.83 -0.69 -4.23
C THR A 21 21.32 -1.24 -5.56
N LYS A 22 20.60 -2.18 -6.19
CA LYS A 22 20.99 -2.77 -7.48
C LYS A 22 20.99 -1.69 -8.57
N THR A 23 19.91 -0.93 -8.69
CA THR A 23 19.77 0.14 -9.69
C THR A 23 20.70 1.33 -9.42
N LEU A 24 20.95 1.66 -8.14
CA LEU A 24 21.92 2.67 -7.72
C LEU A 24 23.35 2.30 -8.13
N LEU A 25 23.75 1.03 -7.96
CA LEU A 25 25.05 0.53 -8.42
C LEU A 25 25.21 0.67 -9.93
N TYR A 26 24.20 0.25 -10.71
CA TYR A 26 24.25 0.37 -12.17
C TYR A 26 24.38 1.81 -12.63
N GLU A 27 23.57 2.70 -12.05
CA GLU A 27 23.58 4.11 -12.40
C GLU A 27 24.89 4.79 -11.97
N GLY A 28 25.43 4.46 -10.79
CA GLY A 28 26.72 4.95 -10.30
C GLY A 28 27.89 4.53 -11.18
N VAL A 29 27.87 3.32 -11.75
CA VAL A 29 28.85 2.87 -12.75
C VAL A 29 28.69 3.65 -14.06
N ARG A 30 27.44 3.82 -14.53
CA ARG A 30 27.14 4.53 -15.79
C ARG A 30 27.71 5.95 -15.82
N ILE A 31 27.65 6.65 -14.69
CA ILE A 31 28.12 8.04 -14.56
C ILE A 31 29.57 8.14 -14.07
N GLY A 32 30.22 7.02 -13.75
CA GLY A 32 31.62 6.97 -13.34
C GLY A 32 31.88 7.27 -11.86
N MET A 33 30.85 7.46 -11.03
CA MET A 33 31.01 7.58 -9.58
C MET A 33 31.46 6.26 -8.93
N ILE A 34 31.10 5.13 -9.52
CA ILE A 34 31.55 3.80 -9.11
C ILE A 34 32.47 3.24 -10.18
N ASN A 35 33.77 3.18 -9.89
CA ASN A 35 34.73 2.59 -10.82
C ASN A 35 34.77 1.05 -10.69
N LYS A 36 35.50 0.41 -11.61
CA LYS A 36 35.65 -1.05 -11.66
C LYS A 36 36.18 -1.65 -10.34
N ASN A 37 37.14 -1.01 -9.68
CA ASN A 37 37.70 -1.49 -8.42
C ASN A 37 36.69 -1.41 -7.28
N ASN A 38 35.86 -0.37 -7.24
CA ASN A 38 34.76 -0.25 -6.27
C ASN A 38 33.74 -1.37 -6.48
N LEU A 39 33.35 -1.63 -7.74
CA LEU A 39 32.39 -2.67 -8.09
C LEU A 39 32.91 -4.08 -7.75
N GLU A 40 34.16 -4.40 -8.08
CA GLU A 40 34.79 -5.67 -7.73
C GLU A 40 34.88 -5.87 -6.21
N THR A 41 35.20 -4.81 -5.46
CA THR A 41 35.20 -4.84 -3.99
C THR A 41 33.80 -5.11 -3.44
N PHE A 42 32.77 -4.45 -3.98
CA PHE A 42 31.38 -4.69 -3.60
C PHE A 42 30.98 -6.16 -3.84
N GLN A 43 31.29 -6.70 -5.02
CA GLN A 43 30.98 -8.09 -5.37
C GLN A 43 31.68 -9.10 -4.44
N LYS A 44 32.95 -8.86 -4.09
CA LYS A 44 33.69 -9.68 -3.12
C LYS A 44 33.03 -9.67 -1.74
N HIS A 45 32.63 -8.48 -1.27
CA HIS A 45 31.94 -8.35 0.02
C HIS A 45 30.56 -9.01 0.02
N LEU A 46 29.80 -8.89 -1.08
CA LEU A 46 28.52 -9.57 -1.24
C LEU A 46 28.69 -11.09 -1.21
N SER A 47 29.66 -11.62 -1.94
CA SER A 47 29.96 -13.06 -1.92
C SER A 47 30.32 -13.55 -0.53
N ALA A 48 31.20 -12.83 0.20
CA ALA A 48 31.60 -13.20 1.55
C ALA A 48 30.42 -13.16 2.54
N LEU A 49 29.57 -12.13 2.45
CA LEU A 49 28.38 -12.01 3.27
C LEU A 49 27.38 -13.13 2.97
N LEU A 50 27.13 -13.43 1.69
CA LEU A 50 26.25 -14.52 1.28
C LEU A 50 26.76 -15.88 1.79
N THR A 51 28.06 -16.17 1.67
CA THR A 51 28.65 -17.40 2.22
C THR A 51 28.40 -17.51 3.72
N ARG A 52 28.57 -16.41 4.45
CA ARG A 52 28.26 -16.36 5.89
C ARG A 52 26.77 -16.61 6.15
N GLN A 53 25.86 -15.95 5.42
CA GLN A 53 24.42 -16.17 5.57
C GLN A 53 24.02 -17.61 5.26
N ILE A 54 24.61 -18.26 4.25
CA ILE A 54 24.41 -19.67 3.94
C ILE A 54 24.86 -20.56 5.11
N SER A 55 26.04 -20.30 5.65
CA SER A 55 26.55 -21.04 6.81
C SER A 55 25.64 -20.87 8.03
N HIS A 56 25.13 -19.66 8.29
CA HIS A 56 24.20 -19.43 9.38
C HIS A 56 22.85 -20.13 9.15
N TYR A 57 22.29 -20.03 7.94
CA TYR A 57 21.02 -20.64 7.57
C TYR A 57 21.04 -22.17 7.68
N THR A 58 22.12 -22.79 7.22
CA THR A 58 22.30 -24.25 7.21
C THR A 58 22.91 -24.80 8.51
N LYS A 59 23.17 -23.95 9.51
CA LYS A 59 23.83 -24.31 10.78
C LYS A 59 25.22 -24.93 10.60
N GLY A 60 26.02 -24.37 9.69
CA GLY A 60 27.42 -24.74 9.43
C GLY A 60 27.68 -25.43 8.09
N GLY A 61 26.65 -25.59 7.24
CA GLY A 61 26.81 -26.08 5.87
C GLY A 61 27.32 -25.00 4.92
N SER A 62 27.97 -25.41 3.84
CA SER A 62 28.55 -24.50 2.83
C SER A 62 27.81 -24.51 1.49
N SER A 63 26.72 -25.27 1.38
CA SER A 63 25.98 -25.45 0.13
C SER A 63 24.47 -25.39 0.37
N VAL A 64 23.79 -24.73 -0.55
CA VAL A 64 22.32 -24.64 -0.64
C VAL A 64 21.93 -24.68 -2.12
N LYS A 65 20.64 -24.93 -2.38
CA LYS A 65 20.09 -24.76 -3.73
C LYS A 65 20.23 -23.29 -4.17
N THR A 66 20.45 -23.06 -5.46
CA THR A 66 20.58 -21.71 -6.05
C THR A 66 19.40 -20.80 -5.68
N GLU A 67 18.20 -21.36 -5.59
CA GLU A 67 16.99 -20.66 -5.14
C GLU A 67 17.15 -20.05 -3.74
N ILE A 68 17.67 -20.82 -2.78
CA ILE A 68 17.91 -20.33 -1.40
C ILE A 68 19.01 -19.27 -1.39
N ALA A 69 20.07 -19.43 -2.18
CA ALA A 69 21.09 -18.40 -2.33
C ALA A 69 20.51 -17.09 -2.90
N GLY A 70 19.56 -17.20 -3.84
CA GLY A 70 18.79 -16.07 -4.36
C GLY A 70 17.99 -15.36 -3.27
N VAL A 71 17.17 -16.09 -2.52
CA VAL A 71 16.36 -15.54 -1.41
C VAL A 71 17.23 -14.83 -0.37
N LEU A 72 18.37 -15.40 0.01
CA LEU A 72 19.31 -14.78 0.94
C LEU A 72 19.92 -13.50 0.36
N THR A 73 20.25 -13.50 -0.94
CA THR A 73 20.81 -12.33 -1.63
C THR A 73 19.78 -11.20 -1.69
N ASP A 74 18.52 -11.50 -2.02
CA ASP A 74 17.44 -10.51 -2.03
C ASP A 74 17.18 -9.98 -0.62
N GLY A 75 17.26 -10.82 0.41
CA GLY A 75 17.16 -10.40 1.80
C GLY A 75 18.29 -9.44 2.22
N ILE A 76 19.52 -9.67 1.76
CA ILE A 76 20.65 -8.76 1.98
C ILE A 76 20.37 -7.39 1.34
N PHE A 77 19.96 -7.38 0.06
CA PHE A 77 19.65 -6.13 -0.63
C PHE A 77 18.48 -5.40 0.02
N TYR A 78 17.41 -6.10 0.39
CA TYR A 78 16.26 -5.53 1.08
C TYR A 78 16.67 -4.80 2.38
N CYS A 79 17.56 -5.41 3.17
CA CYS A 79 18.09 -4.75 4.37
C CYS A 79 18.89 -3.49 4.02
N ILE A 80 19.76 -3.53 3.01
CA ILE A 80 20.58 -2.39 2.61
C ILE A 80 19.71 -1.26 2.03
N ASP A 81 18.68 -1.61 1.27
CA ASP A 81 17.73 -0.67 0.68
C ASP A 81 17.02 0.14 1.76
N THR A 82 16.75 -0.45 2.93
CA THR A 82 16.16 0.30 4.06
C THR A 82 17.04 1.46 4.54
N ILE A 83 18.36 1.38 4.33
CA ILE A 83 19.31 2.44 4.67
C ILE A 83 19.49 3.42 3.51
N LEU A 84 19.80 2.91 2.32
CA LEU A 84 20.22 3.75 1.20
C LEU A 84 19.07 4.56 0.60
N SER A 85 17.83 4.06 0.68
CA SER A 85 16.65 4.77 0.17
C SER A 85 16.22 5.96 1.04
N GLN A 86 16.83 6.15 2.22
CA GLN A 86 16.53 7.28 3.11
C GLN A 86 17.24 8.58 2.71
N TYR A 87 18.28 8.49 1.86
CA TYR A 87 19.02 9.66 1.41
C TYR A 87 18.21 10.42 0.36
N GLU A 88 18.02 11.72 0.59
CA GLU A 88 17.32 12.60 -0.38
C GLU A 88 18.10 12.70 -1.70
N ASN A 89 19.44 12.76 -1.64
CA ASN A 89 20.30 12.75 -2.81
C ASN A 89 20.89 11.35 -3.01
N PRO A 90 20.69 10.71 -4.19
CA PRO A 90 21.25 9.39 -4.44
C PRO A 90 22.79 9.35 -4.50
N GLU A 91 23.45 10.49 -4.75
CA GLU A 91 24.91 10.60 -4.68
C GLU A 91 25.42 10.36 -3.25
N ASP A 92 24.72 10.87 -2.24
CA ASP A 92 25.04 10.61 -0.83
C ASP A 92 24.88 9.12 -0.48
N ALA A 93 23.90 8.45 -1.11
CA ALA A 93 23.72 7.00 -0.96
C ALA A 93 24.87 6.20 -1.60
N ILE A 94 25.42 6.66 -2.72
CA ILE A 94 26.62 6.07 -3.34
C ILE A 94 27.83 6.26 -2.42
N ASP A 95 28.02 7.45 -1.87
CA ASP A 95 29.12 7.72 -0.93
C ASP A 95 29.02 6.83 0.31
N LYS A 96 27.82 6.69 0.88
CA LYS A 96 27.56 5.76 2.00
C LYS A 96 27.90 4.31 1.62
N LEU A 97 27.53 3.88 0.42
CA LEU A 97 27.80 2.54 -0.10
C LEU A 97 29.30 2.27 -0.29
N GLN A 98 30.07 3.28 -0.72
CA GLN A 98 31.52 3.18 -0.95
C GLN A 98 32.34 3.27 0.34
N THR A 99 31.86 4.03 1.33
CA THR A 99 32.57 4.27 2.61
C THR A 99 32.25 3.24 3.69
N SER A 100 31.14 2.50 3.56
CA SER A 100 30.72 1.47 4.50
C SER A 100 31.09 0.07 4.02
N THR A 101 31.22 -0.88 4.96
CA THR A 101 31.30 -2.29 4.59
C THR A 101 29.90 -2.87 4.34
N LEU A 102 29.78 -3.83 3.43
CA LEU A 102 28.49 -4.48 3.19
C LEU A 102 27.93 -5.20 4.44
N PRO A 103 28.73 -5.91 5.25
CA PRO A 103 28.26 -6.49 6.50
C PRO A 103 27.73 -5.45 7.50
N SER A 104 28.35 -4.26 7.57
CA SER A 104 27.85 -3.20 8.46
C SER A 104 26.51 -2.63 7.96
N LEU A 105 26.37 -2.38 6.66
CA LEU A 105 25.09 -1.92 6.06
C LEU A 105 23.98 -2.95 6.27
N PHE A 106 24.28 -4.24 6.06
CA PHE A 106 23.32 -5.32 6.32
C PHE A 106 22.89 -5.38 7.78
N THR A 107 23.83 -5.27 8.73
CA THR A 107 23.53 -5.30 10.17
C THR A 107 22.71 -4.06 10.60
N GLU A 108 23.05 -2.89 10.07
CA GLU A 108 22.32 -1.63 10.28
C GLU A 108 20.89 -1.75 9.76
N GLY A 109 20.71 -2.20 8.52
CA GLY A 109 19.41 -2.44 7.89
C GLY A 109 18.56 -3.46 8.63
N LEU A 110 19.14 -4.60 9.03
CA LEU A 110 18.45 -5.61 9.84
C LEU A 110 17.97 -5.04 11.18
N THR A 111 18.73 -4.13 11.78
CA THR A 111 18.33 -3.44 13.01
C THR A 111 17.14 -2.51 12.76
N GLN A 112 17.13 -1.77 11.65
CA GLN A 112 15.99 -0.94 11.27
C GLN A 112 14.74 -1.77 11.00
N ILE A 113 14.84 -2.86 10.23
CA ILE A 113 13.71 -3.77 9.98
C ILE A 113 13.13 -4.31 11.30
N LYS A 114 13.98 -4.68 12.27
CA LYS A 114 13.50 -5.12 13.60
C LYS A 114 12.71 -4.02 14.33
N GLN A 115 13.12 -2.76 14.21
CA GLN A 115 12.37 -1.64 14.76
C GLN A 115 11.03 -1.44 14.03
N GLU A 116 11.02 -1.55 12.70
CA GLU A 116 9.79 -1.45 11.90
C GLU A 116 8.80 -2.57 12.19
N ILE A 117 9.27 -3.79 12.46
CA ILE A 117 8.41 -4.89 12.94
C ILE A 117 7.68 -4.46 14.23
N ASN A 118 8.40 -3.88 15.19
CA ASN A 118 7.80 -3.43 16.44
C ASN A 118 6.81 -2.27 16.25
N GLN A 119 7.15 -1.29 15.40
CA GLN A 119 6.24 -0.21 15.03
C GLN A 119 4.96 -0.75 14.36
N THR A 120 5.12 -1.74 13.48
CA THR A 120 4.00 -2.34 12.75
C THR A 120 3.10 -3.17 13.67
N LYS A 121 3.67 -3.85 14.69
CA LYS A 121 2.90 -4.48 15.77
C LYS A 121 2.09 -3.46 16.59
N LEU A 122 2.66 -2.29 16.89
CA LEU A 122 1.92 -1.22 17.56
C LEU A 122 0.78 -0.68 16.69
N LEU A 123 1.04 -0.52 15.39
CA LEU A 123 0.02 -0.11 14.42
C LEU A 123 -1.11 -1.16 14.31
N TYR A 124 -0.77 -2.44 14.34
CA TYR A 124 -1.76 -3.52 14.38
C TYR A 124 -2.67 -3.44 15.62
N THR A 125 -2.12 -3.12 16.79
CA THR A 125 -2.95 -2.88 17.99
C THR A 125 -3.93 -1.73 17.78
N ARG A 126 -3.52 -0.66 17.10
CA ARG A 126 -4.42 0.46 16.75
C ARG A 126 -5.49 0.06 15.73
N LEU A 127 -5.13 -0.75 14.72
CA LEU A 127 -6.07 -1.33 13.76
C LEU A 127 -7.16 -2.16 14.46
N LYS A 128 -6.77 -3.01 15.42
CA LYS A 128 -7.76 -3.73 16.24
C LYS A 128 -8.64 -2.79 17.05
N GLY A 129 -8.07 -1.71 17.60
CA GLY A 129 -8.79 -0.73 18.39
C GLY A 129 -9.86 0.06 17.62
N ASN A 130 -9.72 0.20 16.30
CA ASN A 130 -10.72 0.87 15.45
C ASN A 130 -11.45 -0.07 14.49
N ARG A 131 -11.37 -1.39 14.70
CA ARG A 131 -12.04 -2.40 13.88
C ARG A 131 -13.54 -2.09 13.73
N LEU A 132 -14.07 -2.25 12.53
CA LEU A 132 -15.50 -2.11 12.25
C LEU A 132 -16.30 -3.25 12.88
N LYS A 133 -17.48 -2.96 13.40
CA LYS A 133 -18.37 -3.96 14.02
C LYS A 133 -19.30 -4.57 12.97
N VAL A 134 -18.71 -5.29 12.01
CA VAL A 134 -19.44 -5.94 10.91
C VAL A 134 -19.13 -7.43 10.87
N ASP A 135 -20.11 -8.24 10.48
CA ASP A 135 -19.92 -9.67 10.25
C ASP A 135 -19.54 -9.90 8.80
N VAL A 136 -18.33 -9.51 8.41
CA VAL A 136 -17.73 -9.81 7.08
C VAL A 136 -16.53 -10.72 7.32
N TYR A 137 -16.62 -11.97 6.88
CA TYR A 137 -15.64 -13.02 7.20
C TYR A 137 -14.24 -12.64 6.74
N ALA A 138 -14.07 -12.33 5.45
CA ALA A 138 -12.76 -12.00 4.86
C ALA A 138 -12.06 -10.85 5.59
N TYR A 139 -12.80 -9.80 5.97
CA TYR A 139 -12.28 -8.65 6.72
C TYR A 139 -11.82 -9.04 8.12
N ASN A 140 -12.66 -9.77 8.86
CA ASN A 140 -12.35 -10.16 10.23
C ASN A 140 -11.19 -11.16 10.27
N THR A 141 -11.26 -12.24 9.49
CA THR A 141 -10.21 -13.26 9.37
C THR A 141 -8.87 -12.63 9.00
N THR A 142 -8.85 -11.74 7.99
CA THR A 142 -7.61 -11.05 7.59
C THR A 142 -6.95 -10.32 8.77
N ILE A 143 -7.71 -9.57 9.57
CA ILE A 143 -7.16 -8.85 10.73
C ILE A 143 -6.76 -9.82 11.86
N ASP A 144 -7.49 -10.90 12.07
CA ASP A 144 -7.19 -11.89 13.12
C ASP A 144 -5.94 -12.73 12.79
N ASP A 145 -5.63 -12.93 11.51
CA ASP A 145 -4.50 -13.73 11.04
C ASP A 145 -3.19 -12.94 10.88
N MET A 146 -3.22 -11.60 10.90
CA MET A 146 -1.99 -10.77 10.84
C MET A 146 -0.89 -11.15 11.86
N PRO A 147 -1.20 -11.61 13.10
CA PRO A 147 -0.21 -12.12 14.03
C PRO A 147 0.62 -13.31 13.53
N LEU A 148 0.07 -14.16 12.63
CA LEU A 148 0.83 -15.28 12.05
C LEU A 148 2.03 -14.77 11.27
N PHE A 149 1.87 -13.70 10.49
CA PHE A 149 2.99 -13.08 9.78
C PHE A 149 4.12 -12.71 10.74
N PHE A 150 3.84 -12.01 11.85
CA PHE A 150 4.89 -11.61 12.78
C PHE A 150 5.56 -12.78 13.51
N LYS A 151 4.88 -13.93 13.61
CA LYS A 151 5.41 -15.15 14.22
C LYS A 151 6.36 -15.88 13.28
N GLU A 152 6.06 -15.88 11.99
CA GLU A 152 6.79 -16.66 10.98
C GLU A 152 7.87 -15.82 10.26
N TYR A 153 7.70 -14.50 10.22
CA TYR A 153 8.58 -13.60 9.50
C TYR A 153 9.99 -13.60 10.08
N ASN A 154 10.97 -13.96 9.24
CA ASN A 154 12.37 -13.96 9.58
C ASN A 154 13.11 -12.91 8.73
N PRO A 155 13.40 -11.71 9.28
CA PRO A 155 14.02 -10.64 8.51
C PRO A 155 15.48 -10.92 8.13
N GLU A 156 16.14 -11.91 8.73
CA GLU A 156 17.55 -12.23 8.45
C GLU A 156 17.71 -13.18 7.25
N PHE A 157 16.77 -14.10 7.08
CA PHE A 157 16.85 -15.13 6.03
C PHE A 157 15.72 -15.05 5.00
N LYS A 158 14.66 -14.30 5.30
CA LYS A 158 13.44 -14.23 4.49
C LYS A 158 12.85 -12.81 4.52
N ALA A 159 13.71 -11.79 4.41
CA ALA A 159 13.31 -10.40 4.57
C ALA A 159 12.23 -9.95 3.56
N THR A 160 12.24 -10.53 2.36
CA THR A 160 11.28 -10.23 1.29
C THR A 160 10.01 -11.09 1.33
N GLU A 161 9.92 -12.08 2.22
CA GLU A 161 8.75 -12.98 2.28
C GLU A 161 7.52 -12.22 2.80
N THR A 162 6.39 -12.41 2.10
CA THR A 162 5.10 -11.78 2.34
C THR A 162 4.04 -12.88 2.45
N PRO A 163 2.91 -12.69 3.18
CA PRO A 163 1.84 -13.69 3.19
C PRO A 163 1.38 -14.04 1.78
N GLY A 164 1.16 -15.34 1.52
CA GLY A 164 0.82 -15.82 0.18
C GLY A 164 -0.50 -15.27 -0.37
N MET A 165 -1.50 -15.05 0.49
CA MET A 165 -2.77 -14.40 0.14
C MET A 165 -3.45 -13.88 1.41
N LEU A 166 -4.01 -12.66 1.34
CA LEU A 166 -4.94 -12.13 2.34
C LEU A 166 -6.35 -12.19 1.75
N GLU A 167 -7.34 -12.59 2.54
CA GLU A 167 -8.74 -12.70 2.08
C GLU A 167 -9.36 -11.33 1.81
N TYR A 168 -8.87 -10.29 2.48
CA TYR A 168 -9.35 -8.91 2.35
C TYR A 168 -8.17 -7.95 2.19
N LEU A 169 -8.29 -7.03 1.23
CA LEU A 169 -7.27 -6.02 0.94
C LEU A 169 -7.85 -4.60 1.09
N PRO A 170 -7.01 -3.64 1.52
CA PRO A 170 -7.41 -2.23 1.48
C PRO A 170 -7.68 -1.80 0.03
N CYS A 171 -8.55 -0.80 -0.12
CA CYS A 171 -8.92 -0.18 -1.38
C CYS A 171 -7.70 0.30 -2.16
N TYR A 172 -6.65 0.76 -1.47
CA TYR A 172 -5.35 1.02 -2.07
C TYR A 172 -4.23 0.40 -1.24
N TYR A 173 -3.25 -0.19 -1.93
CA TYR A 173 -1.97 -0.61 -1.38
C TYR A 173 -0.90 -0.62 -2.47
N GLN A 174 0.36 -0.59 -2.06
CA GLN A 174 1.49 -0.64 -2.98
C GLN A 174 1.84 -2.09 -3.30
N LYS A 175 1.67 -2.47 -4.57
CA LYS A 175 1.87 -3.85 -5.04
C LYS A 175 3.34 -4.28 -5.11
N ASN A 176 4.26 -3.33 -5.14
CA ASN A 176 5.70 -3.56 -5.24
C ASN A 176 6.40 -3.66 -3.87
N LEU A 177 5.67 -3.50 -2.76
CA LEU A 177 6.23 -3.71 -1.43
C LEU A 177 6.29 -5.21 -1.12
N SER A 178 7.28 -5.57 -0.30
CA SER A 178 7.47 -6.93 0.23
C SER A 178 7.79 -6.88 1.72
N GLY A 179 7.86 -8.06 2.35
CA GLY A 179 8.31 -8.18 3.74
C GLY A 179 7.50 -7.35 4.74
N ILE A 180 8.22 -6.71 5.66
CA ILE A 180 7.59 -5.86 6.69
C ILE A 180 6.97 -4.60 6.10
N HIS A 181 7.52 -4.02 5.03
CA HIS A 181 6.96 -2.81 4.40
C HIS A 181 5.60 -3.08 3.78
N TYR A 182 5.42 -4.23 3.13
CA TYR A 182 4.11 -4.67 2.64
C TYR A 182 3.10 -4.74 3.79
N MET A 183 3.44 -5.46 4.86
CA MET A 183 2.51 -5.64 5.98
C MET A 183 2.20 -4.31 6.68
N LYS A 184 3.18 -3.42 6.81
CA LYS A 184 2.98 -2.08 7.34
C LYS A 184 2.03 -1.25 6.47
N ASP A 185 2.16 -1.30 5.14
CA ASP A 185 1.25 -0.59 4.21
C ASP A 185 -0.19 -1.14 4.32
N ILE A 186 -0.36 -2.46 4.32
CA ILE A 186 -1.68 -3.11 4.48
C ILE A 186 -2.35 -2.68 5.81
N ILE A 187 -1.64 -2.84 6.94
CA ILE A 187 -2.18 -2.52 8.27
C ILE A 187 -2.51 -1.03 8.37
N ASN A 188 -1.62 -0.16 7.88
CA ASN A 188 -1.83 1.28 7.89
C ASN A 188 -3.06 1.67 7.08
N ASN A 189 -3.20 1.13 5.88
CA ASN A 189 -4.29 1.50 4.98
C ASN A 189 -5.63 0.98 5.53
N LEU A 190 -5.70 -0.24 6.06
CA LEU A 190 -6.89 -0.73 6.77
C LEU A 190 -7.23 0.12 7.99
N TYR A 191 -6.21 0.60 8.74
CA TYR A 191 -6.44 1.48 9.88
C TYR A 191 -7.06 2.82 9.44
N LEU A 192 -6.58 3.40 8.34
CA LEU A 192 -7.13 4.63 7.76
C LEU A 192 -8.56 4.43 7.23
N GLU A 193 -8.82 3.31 6.57
CA GLU A 193 -10.16 2.93 6.10
C GLU A 193 -11.16 2.79 7.24
N ASN A 194 -10.79 2.04 8.28
CA ASN A 194 -11.58 1.93 9.49
C ASN A 194 -11.82 3.30 10.13
N HIS A 195 -10.80 4.16 10.20
CA HIS A 195 -10.95 5.49 10.79
C HIS A 195 -11.96 6.35 10.02
N PHE A 196 -11.96 6.27 8.69
CA PHE A 196 -12.96 6.93 7.84
C PHE A 196 -14.35 6.34 8.03
N CYS A 197 -14.50 5.02 7.97
CA CYS A 197 -15.80 4.35 8.12
C CYS A 197 -16.43 4.61 9.50
N ASN A 198 -15.63 4.69 10.56
CA ASN A 198 -16.11 5.01 11.91
C ASN A 198 -16.62 6.46 12.07
N GLN A 199 -16.60 7.29 11.02
CA GLN A 199 -17.27 8.60 11.00
C GLN A 199 -18.76 8.52 10.62
N PHE A 200 -19.23 7.32 10.30
CA PHE A 200 -20.60 7.04 9.88
C PHE A 200 -21.27 6.06 10.85
N ASP A 201 -22.60 6.10 10.83
CA ASP A 201 -23.42 5.25 11.67
C ASP A 201 -23.21 3.77 11.33
N GLN A 202 -23.06 2.92 12.35
CA GLN A 202 -22.73 1.50 12.15
C GLN A 202 -23.92 0.71 11.59
N ASP A 203 -25.15 1.09 11.95
CA ASP A 203 -26.36 0.44 11.42
C ASP A 203 -26.55 0.82 9.95
N GLU A 204 -26.17 2.03 9.56
CA GLU A 204 -26.12 2.43 8.14
C GLU A 204 -25.07 1.63 7.35
N ILE A 205 -23.87 1.42 7.90
CA ILE A 205 -22.85 0.57 7.25
C ILE A 205 -23.35 -0.87 7.13
N PHE A 206 -23.95 -1.43 8.19
CA PHE A 206 -24.54 -2.76 8.16
C PHE A 206 -25.64 -2.88 7.09
N THR A 207 -26.54 -1.91 7.03
CA THR A 207 -27.60 -1.84 6.01
C THR A 207 -27.01 -1.76 4.61
N LEU A 208 -25.99 -0.93 4.42
CA LEU A 208 -25.31 -0.77 3.14
C LEU A 208 -24.69 -2.09 2.64
N LEU A 209 -24.05 -2.84 3.54
CA LEU A 209 -23.47 -4.15 3.23
C LEU A 209 -24.54 -5.16 2.86
N ASN A 210 -25.67 -5.19 3.57
CA ASN A 210 -26.78 -6.11 3.25
C ASN A 210 -27.44 -5.79 1.91
N ARG A 211 -27.62 -4.50 1.58
CA ARG A 211 -28.11 -4.08 0.26
C ARG A 211 -27.15 -4.46 -0.86
N PHE A 212 -25.85 -4.27 -0.63
CA PHE A 212 -24.82 -4.70 -1.59
C PHE A 212 -24.85 -6.22 -1.79
N ALA A 213 -24.88 -6.98 -0.69
CA ALA A 213 -24.98 -8.44 -0.67
C ALA A 213 -26.21 -8.95 -1.44
N ALA A 214 -27.38 -8.32 -1.26
CA ALA A 214 -28.59 -8.63 -2.01
C ALA A 214 -28.42 -8.42 -3.53
N ASN A 215 -27.68 -7.38 -3.95
CA ASN A 215 -27.40 -7.14 -5.37
C ASN A 215 -26.50 -8.21 -6.00
N VAL A 216 -25.55 -8.76 -5.25
CA VAL A 216 -24.57 -9.74 -5.75
C VAL A 216 -24.99 -11.20 -5.52
N GLY A 217 -26.02 -11.44 -4.71
CA GLY A 217 -26.68 -12.74 -4.58
C GLY A 217 -26.10 -13.69 -3.53
N TYR A 218 -25.36 -13.18 -2.55
CA TYR A 218 -24.78 -13.96 -1.46
C TYR A 218 -24.77 -13.12 -0.16
N PRO A 219 -24.72 -13.71 1.04
CA PRO A 219 -24.90 -12.96 2.29
C PRO A 219 -23.74 -11.99 2.55
N SER A 220 -24.01 -10.93 3.31
CA SER A 220 -23.01 -9.89 3.64
C SER A 220 -21.75 -10.44 4.32
N ARG A 221 -21.87 -11.57 5.02
CA ARG A 221 -20.76 -12.31 5.62
C ARG A 221 -19.71 -12.81 4.64
N ASP A 222 -20.12 -13.12 3.42
CA ASP A 222 -19.26 -13.72 2.40
C ASP A 222 -18.70 -12.67 1.42
N LEU A 223 -18.94 -11.37 1.68
CA LEU A 223 -18.39 -10.26 0.90
C LEU A 223 -16.86 -10.24 0.95
N THR A 224 -16.27 -10.02 -0.22
CA THR A 224 -14.82 -9.80 -0.38
C THR A 224 -14.51 -8.37 -0.82
N GLU A 225 -15.56 -7.62 -1.19
CA GLU A 225 -15.49 -6.22 -1.55
C GLU A 225 -15.04 -5.36 -0.37
N ASN A 226 -14.22 -4.36 -0.68
CA ASN A 226 -13.72 -3.46 0.33
C ASN A 226 -14.87 -2.58 0.90
N ILE A 227 -15.19 -2.78 2.18
CA ILE A 227 -16.23 -2.08 2.95
C ILE A 227 -16.06 -0.57 2.86
N PHE A 228 -14.83 -0.07 3.02
CA PHE A 228 -14.53 1.34 2.91
C PHE A 228 -14.84 1.89 1.52
N GLY A 229 -14.61 1.13 0.46
CA GLY A 229 -14.97 1.50 -0.91
C GLY A 229 -16.48 1.74 -1.06
N LEU A 230 -17.31 0.86 -0.49
CA LEU A 230 -18.77 1.02 -0.51
C LEU A 230 -19.21 2.27 0.26
N VAL A 231 -18.67 2.47 1.47
CA VAL A 231 -18.97 3.64 2.32
C VAL A 231 -18.51 4.93 1.62
N LEU A 232 -17.31 4.97 1.05
CA LEU A 232 -16.78 6.13 0.32
C LEU A 232 -17.66 6.48 -0.88
N ASN A 233 -18.07 5.49 -1.68
CA ASN A 233 -18.92 5.73 -2.85
C ASN A 233 -20.26 6.35 -2.45
N ASN A 234 -20.89 5.83 -1.40
CA ASN A 234 -22.16 6.31 -0.89
C ASN A 234 -22.05 7.70 -0.25
N ALA A 235 -21.03 7.94 0.57
CA ALA A 235 -20.77 9.25 1.16
C ALA A 235 -20.49 10.32 0.09
N VAL A 236 -19.76 9.96 -0.97
CA VAL A 236 -19.54 10.85 -2.12
C VAL A 236 -20.85 11.13 -2.86
N ALA A 237 -21.64 10.11 -3.17
CA ALA A 237 -22.93 10.27 -3.85
C ALA A 237 -23.87 11.19 -3.06
N ARG A 238 -23.96 11.00 -1.74
CA ARG A 238 -24.72 11.87 -0.84
C ARG A 238 -24.28 13.34 -0.95
N LYS A 239 -22.97 13.62 -0.95
CA LYS A 239 -22.48 15.00 -1.12
C LYS A 239 -22.73 15.58 -2.51
N LEU A 240 -22.78 14.75 -3.54
CA LEU A 240 -23.08 15.21 -4.90
C LEU A 240 -24.55 15.62 -5.09
N LEU A 241 -25.47 15.03 -4.32
CA LEU A 241 -26.87 15.43 -4.27
C LEU A 241 -27.10 16.79 -3.58
N ASN A 242 -26.05 17.33 -2.94
CA ASN A 242 -26.06 18.63 -2.26
C ASN A 242 -27.23 18.79 -1.28
N ASP A 243 -27.54 17.72 -0.55
CA ASP A 243 -28.48 17.74 0.56
C ASP A 243 -27.76 17.77 1.91
N ASP A 244 -28.49 18.20 2.94
CA ASP A 244 -28.03 18.20 4.33
C ASP A 244 -28.32 16.86 5.04
N ASN A 245 -28.63 15.80 4.29
CA ASN A 245 -28.92 14.50 4.88
C ASN A 245 -27.63 13.86 5.38
N ALA A 246 -27.60 13.57 6.69
CA ALA A 246 -26.44 12.97 7.35
C ALA A 246 -26.26 11.48 6.98
N SER A 247 -27.29 10.83 6.44
CA SER A 247 -27.29 9.40 6.12
C SER A 247 -26.47 9.07 4.89
N ILE A 248 -25.66 8.01 4.97
CA ILE A 248 -24.95 7.48 3.80
C ILE A 248 -25.85 6.60 2.90
N LEU A 249 -27.01 6.17 3.39
CA LEU A 249 -27.90 5.30 2.62
C LEU A 249 -28.67 6.11 1.58
N LEU A 250 -28.58 5.73 0.31
CA LEU A 250 -29.35 6.35 -0.77
C LEU A 250 -30.63 5.56 -1.09
N THR A 251 -31.61 6.27 -1.61
CA THR A 251 -32.79 5.71 -2.28
C THR A 251 -32.53 5.50 -3.77
N GLU A 252 -33.35 4.68 -4.42
CA GLU A 252 -33.28 4.49 -5.86
C GLU A 252 -33.49 5.80 -6.64
N GLN A 253 -34.45 6.63 -6.21
CA GLN A 253 -34.71 7.93 -6.84
C GLN A 253 -33.49 8.87 -6.75
N GLU A 254 -32.83 8.91 -5.59
CA GLU A 254 -31.60 9.68 -5.39
C GLU A 254 -30.45 9.19 -6.29
N ALA A 255 -30.29 7.86 -6.40
CA ALA A 255 -29.27 7.28 -7.27
C ALA A 255 -29.54 7.58 -8.75
N LEU A 256 -30.79 7.50 -9.20
CA LEU A 256 -31.18 7.82 -10.59
C LEU A 256 -31.00 9.30 -10.91
N SER A 257 -31.38 10.20 -9.98
CA SER A 257 -31.13 11.65 -10.11
C SER A 257 -29.64 11.95 -10.28
N LEU A 258 -28.77 11.26 -9.52
CA LEU A 258 -27.33 11.37 -9.70
C LEU A 258 -26.88 10.89 -11.08
N ALA A 259 -27.50 9.83 -11.62
CA ALA A 259 -27.18 9.35 -12.97
C ALA A 259 -27.49 10.38 -14.03
N GLU A 260 -28.69 10.98 -13.98
CA GLU A 260 -29.13 12.05 -14.89
C GLU A 260 -28.19 13.25 -14.85
N GLN A 261 -27.71 13.64 -13.65
CA GLN A 261 -26.75 14.74 -13.50
C GLN A 261 -25.42 14.50 -14.23
N PHE A 262 -24.97 13.25 -14.28
CA PHE A 262 -23.69 12.87 -14.91
C PHE A 262 -23.85 12.30 -16.32
N GLU A 263 -25.07 12.13 -16.81
CA GLU A 263 -25.32 11.66 -18.17
C GLU A 263 -24.73 12.62 -19.20
N GLY A 264 -24.04 12.05 -20.20
CA GLY A 264 -23.34 12.83 -21.24
C GLY A 264 -22.17 13.70 -20.74
N GLN A 265 -21.89 13.76 -19.44
CA GLN A 265 -20.83 14.61 -18.90
C GLN A 265 -19.43 13.99 -19.14
N PRO A 266 -18.39 14.82 -19.37
CA PRO A 266 -17.03 14.33 -19.47
C PRO A 266 -16.53 13.73 -18.14
N ARG A 267 -15.72 12.66 -18.23
CA ARG A 267 -15.10 12.04 -17.04
C ARG A 267 -14.30 13.03 -16.18
N LYS A 268 -13.72 14.07 -16.78
CA LYS A 268 -13.02 15.16 -16.07
C LYS A 268 -13.94 15.88 -15.07
N LYS A 269 -15.17 16.21 -15.48
CA LYS A 269 -16.16 16.87 -14.60
C LYS A 269 -16.58 15.97 -13.45
N CYS A 270 -16.76 14.67 -13.71
CA CYS A 270 -16.97 13.68 -12.66
C CYS A 270 -15.81 13.64 -11.65
N LYS A 271 -14.56 13.67 -12.14
CA LYS A 271 -13.37 13.71 -11.27
C LYS A 271 -13.32 14.96 -10.38
N GLU A 272 -13.62 16.13 -10.94
CA GLU A 272 -13.68 17.40 -10.20
C GLU A 272 -14.76 17.38 -9.12
N ALA A 273 -15.97 16.93 -9.46
CA ALA A 273 -17.09 16.82 -8.53
C ALA A 273 -16.80 15.84 -7.37
N VAL A 274 -16.25 14.66 -7.67
CA VAL A 274 -15.85 13.69 -6.63
C VAL A 274 -14.74 14.25 -5.74
N SER A 275 -13.78 15.00 -6.30
CA SER A 275 -12.71 15.64 -5.52
C SER A 275 -13.25 16.67 -4.53
N GLN A 276 -14.20 17.48 -4.97
CA GLN A 276 -14.89 18.47 -4.13
C GLN A 276 -15.73 17.79 -3.04
N ALA A 277 -16.47 16.74 -3.39
CA ALA A 277 -17.25 15.95 -2.44
C ALA A 277 -16.36 15.33 -1.35
N ILE A 278 -15.25 14.69 -1.70
CA ILE A 278 -14.29 14.13 -0.73
C ILE A 278 -13.72 15.24 0.17
N SER A 279 -13.38 16.40 -0.40
CA SER A 279 -12.88 17.55 0.37
C SER A 279 -13.93 18.07 1.36
N ALA A 280 -15.20 18.13 0.98
CA ALA A 280 -16.30 18.52 1.85
C ALA A 280 -16.48 17.52 3.01
N ILE A 281 -16.47 16.20 2.73
CA ILE A 281 -16.55 15.15 3.76
C ILE A 281 -15.42 15.30 4.78
N ILE A 282 -14.19 15.54 4.29
CA ILE A 282 -13.01 15.72 5.14
C ILE A 282 -13.21 16.89 6.11
N VAL A 283 -13.74 18.01 5.63
CA VAL A 283 -14.00 19.21 6.45
C VAL A 283 -15.11 18.94 7.47
N GLU A 284 -16.24 18.42 7.01
CA GLU A 284 -17.43 18.16 7.82
C GLU A 284 -17.15 17.17 8.96
N LYS A 285 -16.46 16.07 8.66
CA LYS A 285 -16.13 15.03 9.64
C LYS A 285 -14.87 15.34 10.46
N GLY A 286 -14.26 16.51 10.25
CA GLY A 286 -13.06 16.92 11.01
C GLY A 286 -11.83 16.02 10.78
N LEU A 287 -11.71 15.41 9.59
CA LEU A 287 -10.67 14.45 9.24
C LEU A 287 -9.34 15.15 8.90
N ARG A 288 -8.61 15.58 9.94
CA ARG A 288 -7.43 16.46 9.80
C ARG A 288 -6.13 15.73 9.49
N TRP A 289 -6.10 14.40 9.48
CA TRP A 289 -4.87 13.63 9.33
C TRP A 289 -4.32 13.71 7.89
N PRO A 290 -3.07 14.22 7.69
CA PRO A 290 -2.49 14.31 6.36
C PRO A 290 -2.40 12.95 5.64
N SER A 291 -2.08 11.88 6.38
CA SER A 291 -2.01 10.51 5.86
C SER A 291 -3.35 10.04 5.29
N LEU A 292 -4.47 10.33 5.97
CA LEU A 292 -5.80 9.98 5.47
C LEU A 292 -6.14 10.76 4.19
N LYS A 293 -5.82 12.05 4.12
CA LYS A 293 -6.07 12.87 2.91
C LYS A 293 -5.31 12.31 1.70
N THR A 294 -4.03 11.97 1.89
CA THR A 294 -3.22 11.31 0.86
C THR A 294 -3.81 9.96 0.45
N TYR A 295 -4.30 9.17 1.41
CA TYR A 295 -4.94 7.89 1.13
C TYR A 295 -6.24 8.04 0.32
N LEU A 296 -7.13 8.96 0.72
CA LEU A 296 -8.37 9.25 0.00
C LEU A 296 -8.11 9.71 -1.44
N SER A 297 -7.07 10.52 -1.67
CA SER A 297 -6.65 10.91 -3.01
C SER A 297 -6.23 9.71 -3.87
N LYS A 298 -5.54 8.72 -3.31
CA LYS A 298 -5.17 7.48 -4.00
C LYS A 298 -6.38 6.61 -4.34
N CYS A 299 -7.42 6.64 -3.51
CA CYS A 299 -8.67 5.90 -3.71
C CYS A 299 -9.65 6.60 -4.68
N GLN A 300 -9.53 7.92 -4.85
CA GLN A 300 -10.45 8.74 -5.63
C GLN A 300 -10.68 8.21 -7.05
N ASP A 301 -9.63 7.78 -7.74
CA ASP A 301 -9.74 7.33 -9.14
C ASP A 301 -10.62 6.08 -9.27
N LYS A 302 -10.68 5.21 -8.24
CA LYS A 302 -11.61 4.06 -8.20
C LYS A 302 -13.05 4.51 -8.07
N THR A 303 -13.36 5.45 -7.18
CA THR A 303 -14.71 6.01 -7.03
C THR A 303 -15.17 6.72 -8.31
N VAL A 304 -14.29 7.54 -8.91
CA VAL A 304 -14.58 8.20 -10.20
C VAL A 304 -14.85 7.18 -11.30
N ALA A 305 -14.02 6.15 -11.41
CA ALA A 305 -14.20 5.10 -12.42
C ALA A 305 -15.49 4.31 -12.21
N GLY A 306 -15.82 3.99 -10.96
CA GLY A 306 -17.04 3.28 -10.57
C GLY A 306 -18.29 4.08 -10.90
N LEU A 307 -18.38 5.33 -10.44
CA LEU A 307 -19.51 6.22 -10.72
C LEU A 307 -19.67 6.46 -12.23
N TYR A 308 -18.58 6.79 -12.93
CA TYR A 308 -18.65 7.05 -14.37
C TYR A 308 -19.07 5.82 -15.18
N ARG A 309 -18.63 4.63 -14.78
CA ARG A 309 -19.02 3.36 -15.41
C ARG A 309 -20.50 3.04 -15.12
N SER A 310 -20.94 3.22 -13.88
CA SER A 310 -22.29 2.85 -13.47
C SER A 310 -23.36 3.71 -14.14
N VAL A 311 -23.08 5.00 -14.37
CA VAL A 311 -23.94 5.88 -15.19
C VAL A 311 -24.03 5.36 -16.63
N LYS A 312 -22.89 5.05 -17.27
CA LYS A 312 -22.88 4.56 -18.66
C LYS A 312 -23.54 3.21 -18.88
N GLN A 313 -23.58 2.38 -17.85
CA GLN A 313 -24.10 1.02 -17.91
C GLN A 313 -25.49 0.90 -17.28
N GLU A 314 -26.09 2.01 -16.84
CA GLU A 314 -27.38 2.03 -16.14
C GLU A 314 -27.39 1.13 -14.88
N THR A 315 -26.24 1.03 -14.20
CA THR A 315 -26.04 0.19 -13.00
C THR A 315 -25.79 1.00 -11.73
N ILE A 316 -26.16 2.29 -11.72
CA ILE A 316 -25.90 3.19 -10.57
C ILE A 316 -26.52 2.68 -9.26
N CYS A 317 -27.72 2.08 -9.34
CA CYS A 317 -28.40 1.56 -8.16
C CYS A 317 -27.64 0.38 -7.53
N SER A 318 -27.03 -0.47 -8.35
CA SER A 318 -26.18 -1.56 -7.86
C SER A 318 -24.85 -1.03 -7.32
N PHE A 319 -24.26 -0.03 -7.98
CA PHE A 319 -23.02 0.62 -7.53
C PHE A 319 -23.16 1.31 -6.17
N LEU A 320 -24.32 1.92 -5.90
CA LEU A 320 -24.63 2.62 -4.65
C LEU A 320 -25.45 1.77 -3.66
N SER A 321 -25.66 0.48 -3.94
CA SER A 321 -26.35 -0.42 -3.01
C SER A 321 -27.71 0.11 -2.51
N VAL A 322 -28.57 0.57 -3.43
CA VAL A 322 -29.86 1.21 -3.07
C VAL A 322 -31.08 0.29 -3.14
N ARG A 323 -30.89 -0.99 -3.48
CA ARG A 323 -31.95 -2.00 -3.53
C ARG A 323 -32.07 -2.73 -2.21
#